data_AF-A0A7S2H8D9-F1
#
_entry.id   AF-A0A7S2H8D9-F1
#
_cell.length_a   1.000
_cell.length_b   1.000
_cell.length_c   1.000
_cell.angle_alpha   90.00
_cell.angle_beta   90.00
_cell.angle_gamma   90.00
#
_symmetry.space_group_name_H-M   'P 1'
#
loop_
_entity.id
_entity.type
_entity.pdbx_description
1 polymer ?
#
loop_
_entity_poly.entity_id
_entity_poly.type
_entity_poly.pdbx_seq_one_letter_code
_entity_poly.pdbx_strand_id
1 'polypeptide(L)'
;AAGFASGVKGGYFILLDLFQETLDMRIDQWRKEDLIRRKEDKKFRSLIRRVITHNSRSCQKRRFALAQRIECASRIASAIKYLHDNNIMYRDLKPTNIGIDHTG
;
A
#
# COMPACT_ATOMS: atom_id res chain seq x y z
N ALA A 1 24.52 16.11 -6.70
CA ALA A 1 24.87 16.24 -5.27
C ALA A 1 26.35 16.65 -5.08
N ALA A 2 26.78 17.77 -5.67
CA ALA A 2 28.20 18.18 -5.69
C ALA A 2 28.68 18.88 -4.40
N GLY A 3 27.76 19.39 -3.58
CA GLY A 3 28.10 20.18 -2.38
C GLY A 3 28.62 19.38 -1.19
N PHE A 4 28.45 18.05 -1.17
CA PHE A 4 28.86 17.21 -0.02
C PHE A 4 30.28 16.66 -0.15
N ALA A 5 30.77 16.51 -1.39
CA ALA A 5 32.10 15.94 -1.65
C ALA A 5 33.24 16.97 -1.54
N SER A 6 32.95 18.27 -1.72
CA SER A 6 33.98 19.31 -1.83
C SER A 6 34.24 20.10 -0.53
N GLY A 7 33.58 19.75 0.60
CA GLY A 7 33.74 20.46 1.87
C GLY A 7 33.24 21.92 1.85
N VAL A 8 32.61 22.36 0.76
CA VAL A 8 32.02 23.69 0.65
C VAL A 8 30.76 23.72 1.52
N LYS A 9 30.81 24.53 2.59
CA LYS A 9 29.72 24.75 3.54
C LYS A 9 28.48 25.30 2.81
N GLY A 10 27.60 24.42 2.33
CA GLY A 10 26.37 24.85 1.64
C GLY A 10 25.38 23.74 1.25
N GLY A 11 25.67 22.47 1.54
CA GLY A 11 24.72 21.38 1.33
C GLY A 11 23.86 21.14 2.57
N TYR A 12 22.54 21.24 2.43
CA TYR A 12 21.57 20.81 3.45
C TYR A 12 20.93 19.50 3.03
N PHE A 13 20.61 18.65 4.01
CA PHE A 13 19.84 17.42 3.82
C PHE A 13 18.82 17.31 4.95
N ILE A 14 17.77 16.53 4.70
CA ILE A 14 16.77 16.18 5.71
C ILE A 14 16.93 14.68 5.96
N LEU A 15 17.05 14.30 7.23
CA LEU A 15 16.92 12.91 7.66
C LEU A 15 15.45 12.65 7.98
N LEU A 16 14.88 11.65 7.34
CA LEU A 16 13.51 11.18 7.53
C LEU A 16 13.53 9.70 7.86
N ASP A 17 12.43 9.18 8.38
CA ASP A 17 12.26 7.74 8.56
C ASP A 17 12.39 7.00 7.22
N LEU A 18 12.96 5.79 7.28
CA LEU A 18 13.13 4.95 6.11
C LEU A 18 11.80 4.24 5.78
N PHE A 19 11.20 4.61 4.66
CA PHE A 19 10.08 3.87 4.07
C PHE A 19 10.61 2.76 3.16
N GLN A 20 10.01 1.56 3.25
CA GLN A 20 10.41 0.40 2.45
C GLN A 20 9.91 0.50 1.01
N GLU A 21 8.72 1.06 0.83
CA GLU A 21 8.09 1.26 -0.48
C GLU A 21 7.12 2.44 -0.45
N THR A 22 6.62 2.83 -1.62
CA THR A 22 5.53 3.79 -1.77
C THR A 22 4.18 3.09 -1.96
N LEU A 23 3.08 3.80 -1.74
CA LEU A 23 1.74 3.23 -1.83
C LEU A 23 1.40 2.71 -3.25
N ASP A 24 1.93 3.32 -4.31
CA ASP A 24 1.75 2.77 -5.68
C ASP A 24 2.37 1.38 -5.83
N MET A 25 3.58 1.17 -5.31
CA MET A 25 4.24 -0.13 -5.32
C MET A 25 3.40 -1.18 -4.59
N ARG A 26 2.87 -0.81 -3.41
CA ARG A 26 1.99 -1.69 -2.63
C ARG A 26 0.67 -1.99 -3.33
N ILE A 27 0.06 -1.01 -3.99
CA ILE A 27 -1.16 -1.20 -4.79
C ILE A 27 -0.90 -2.19 -5.93
N ASP A 28 0.23 -2.09 -6.61
CA ASP A 28 0.60 -3.01 -7.68
C ASP A 28 0.87 -4.43 -7.17
N GLN A 29 1.44 -4.56 -5.97
CA GLN A 29 1.55 -5.86 -5.30
C GLN A 29 0.17 -6.46 -5.02
N TRP A 30 -0.75 -5.69 -4.42
CA TRP A 30 -2.13 -6.15 -4.18
C TRP A 30 -2.85 -6.58 -5.46
N ARG A 31 -2.60 -5.90 -6.58
CA ARG A 31 -3.14 -6.29 -7.89
C ARG A 31 -2.57 -7.63 -8.34
N LYS A 32 -1.26 -7.86 -8.22
CA LYS A 32 -0.61 -9.13 -8.55
C LYS A 32 -1.16 -10.27 -7.70
N GLU A 33 -1.32 -10.07 -6.40
CA GLU A 33 -1.92 -11.04 -5.47
C GLU A 33 -3.36 -11.39 -5.86
N ASP A 34 -4.19 -10.39 -6.20
CA ASP A 34 -5.55 -10.62 -6.67
C ASP A 34 -5.58 -11.38 -8.01
N LEU A 35 -4.64 -11.12 -8.93
CA LEU A 35 -4.54 -11.84 -10.20
C LEU A 35 -4.17 -13.31 -10.00
N ILE A 36 -3.19 -13.60 -9.14
CA ILE A 36 -2.78 -14.97 -8.79
C ILE A 36 -3.97 -15.71 -8.18
N ARG A 37 -4.63 -15.09 -7.19
CA ARG A 37 -5.77 -15.67 -6.50
C ARG A 37 -6.94 -15.98 -7.44
N ARG A 38 -7.25 -15.08 -8.38
CA ARG A 38 -8.30 -15.31 -9.40
C ARG A 38 -7.95 -16.47 -10.32
N LYS A 39 -6.68 -16.65 -10.70
CA LYS A 39 -6.23 -17.79 -11.53
C LYS A 39 -6.38 -19.11 -10.77
N GLU A 40 -6.03 -19.15 -9.49
CA GLU A 40 -6.22 -20.32 -8.62
C GLU A 40 -7.71 -20.67 -8.46
N ASP A 41 -8.55 -19.67 -8.15
CA ASP A 41 -10.00 -19.85 -8.01
C ASP A 41 -10.64 -20.39 -9.30
N LYS A 42 -10.21 -19.92 -10.48
CA LYS A 42 -10.70 -20.42 -11.78
C LYS A 42 -10.27 -21.87 -12.04
N LYS A 43 -9.01 -22.22 -11.79
CA LYS A 43 -8.51 -23.61 -11.92
C LYS A 43 -9.22 -24.57 -10.97
N PHE A 44 -9.42 -24.16 -9.71
CA PHE A 44 -10.14 -24.97 -8.73
C PHE A 44 -11.62 -25.14 -9.10
N ARG A 45 -12.30 -24.06 -9.52
CA ARG A 45 -13.69 -24.13 -10.00
C ARG A 45 -13.85 -25.02 -11.23
N SER A 46 -12.88 -25.06 -12.16
CA SER A 46 -12.98 -25.97 -13.32
C SER A 46 -12.85 -27.44 -12.92
N LEU A 47 -12.13 -27.75 -11.84
CA LEU A 47 -11.92 -29.12 -11.34
C LEU A 47 -13.04 -29.59 -10.39
N ILE A 48 -13.63 -28.69 -9.60
CA ILE A 48 -14.55 -29.04 -8.49
C ILE A 48 -16.03 -28.70 -8.78
N ARG A 49 -16.35 -28.06 -9.93
CA ARG A 49 -17.74 -27.74 -10.37
C ARG A 49 -18.72 -28.92 -10.25
N ARG A 50 -18.20 -30.15 -10.28
CA ARG A 50 -18.99 -31.37 -10.28
C ARG A 50 -19.38 -31.89 -8.89
N VAL A 51 -18.78 -31.41 -7.78
CA VAL A 51 -19.00 -32.05 -6.46
C VAL A 51 -19.23 -31.11 -5.27
N ILE A 52 -18.56 -29.95 -5.08
CA ILE A 52 -18.71 -29.22 -3.80
C ILE A 52 -18.63 -27.69 -3.96
N THR A 53 -19.71 -26.99 -3.61
CA THR A 53 -19.74 -25.53 -3.41
C THR A 53 -20.03 -25.20 -1.95
N HIS A 54 -18.97 -24.96 -1.17
CA HIS A 54 -18.86 -23.87 -0.19
C HIS A 54 -17.48 -23.92 0.49
N ASN A 55 -16.45 -23.31 -0.13
CA ASN A 55 -15.15 -23.16 0.53
C ASN A 55 -15.08 -21.79 1.23
N SER A 56 -15.33 -21.76 2.53
CA SER A 56 -15.31 -20.56 3.39
C SER A 56 -13.93 -19.85 3.38
N ARG A 57 -12.84 -20.58 3.13
CA ARG A 57 -11.47 -20.04 3.18
C ARG A 57 -11.18 -18.98 2.12
N SER A 58 -11.75 -19.08 0.92
CA SER A 58 -11.52 -18.08 -0.14
C SER A 58 -12.23 -16.76 0.16
N CYS A 59 -13.39 -16.81 0.83
CA CYS A 59 -14.09 -15.63 1.34
C CYS A 59 -13.27 -14.94 2.43
N GLN A 60 -12.67 -15.69 3.35
CA GLN A 60 -11.88 -15.13 4.45
C GLN A 60 -10.63 -14.39 3.94
N LYS A 61 -9.89 -14.97 2.98
CA LYS A 61 -8.74 -14.29 2.35
C LYS A 61 -9.12 -12.96 1.67
N ARG A 62 -10.28 -12.91 1.01
CA ARG A 62 -10.79 -11.66 0.39
C ARG A 62 -11.08 -10.59 1.42
N ARG A 63 -11.72 -10.97 2.53
CA ARG A 63 -12.06 -10.05 3.62
C ARG A 63 -10.80 -9.50 4.27
N PHE A 64 -9.80 -10.34 4.48
CA PHE A 64 -8.51 -9.92 5.01
C PHE A 64 -7.82 -8.89 4.11
N ALA A 65 -7.69 -9.18 2.80
CA ALA A 65 -7.09 -8.23 1.86
C ALA A 65 -7.86 -6.90 1.76
N LEU A 66 -9.19 -6.94 1.85
CA LEU A 66 -10.01 -5.72 1.88
C LEU A 66 -9.79 -4.94 3.18
N ALA A 67 -9.71 -5.62 4.33
CA ALA A 67 -9.47 -4.99 5.63
C ALA A 67 -8.14 -4.21 5.62
N GLN A 68 -7.07 -4.80 5.08
CA GLN A 68 -5.78 -4.11 4.94
C GLN A 68 -5.87 -2.82 4.09
N ARG A 69 -6.65 -2.85 3.00
CA ARG A 69 -6.85 -1.67 2.15
C ARG A 69 -7.65 -0.59 2.84
N ILE A 70 -8.68 -0.97 3.59
CA ILE A 70 -9.49 -0.04 4.39
C ILE A 70 -8.65 0.58 5.50
N GLU A 71 -7.83 -0.21 6.18
CA GLU A 71 -6.91 0.27 7.21
C GLU A 71 -5.94 1.30 6.65
N CYS A 72 -5.31 1.00 5.51
CA CYS A 72 -4.44 1.95 4.81
C CYS A 72 -5.17 3.25 4.45
N ALA A 73 -6.38 3.16 3.86
CA ALA A 73 -7.19 4.33 3.53
C ALA A 73 -7.58 5.15 4.78
N SER A 74 -7.90 4.47 5.87
CA SER A 74 -8.23 5.09 7.17
C SER A 74 -7.03 5.86 7.73
N ARG A 75 -5.82 5.30 7.65
CA ARG A 75 -4.58 5.97 8.09
C ARG A 75 -4.30 7.22 7.26
N ILE A 76 -4.43 7.13 5.94
CA ILE A 76 -4.27 8.30 5.04
C ILE A 76 -5.31 9.38 5.37
N ALA A 77 -6.57 9.00 5.57
CA ALA A 77 -7.63 9.95 5.95
C ALA A 77 -7.34 10.62 7.30
N SER A 78 -6.83 9.86 8.28
CA SER A 78 -6.41 10.39 9.57
C SER A 78 -5.25 11.39 9.44
N ALA A 79 -4.26 11.10 8.59
CA ALA A 79 -3.14 12.01 8.34
C ALA A 79 -3.60 13.30 7.64
N ILE A 80 -4.48 13.20 6.65
CA ILE A 80 -5.05 14.37 5.96
C ILE A 80 -5.87 15.20 6.94
N LYS A 81 -6.68 14.56 7.79
CA LYS A 81 -7.42 15.25 8.85
C LYS A 81 -6.47 16.03 9.75
N TYR A 82 -5.38 15.41 10.22
CA TYR A 82 -4.37 16.10 11.02
C TYR A 82 -3.79 17.33 10.30
N LEU A 83 -3.45 17.22 9.02
CA LEU A 83 -2.95 18.36 8.25
C LEU A 83 -3.99 19.49 8.16
N HIS A 84 -5.25 19.15 7.87
CA HIS A 84 -6.33 20.12 7.77
C HIS A 84 -6.65 20.80 9.11
N ASP A 85 -6.63 20.05 10.22
CA ASP A 85 -6.78 20.59 11.57
C ASP A 85 -5.66 21.61 11.90
N ASN A 86 -4.50 21.50 11.24
CA ASN A 86 -3.37 22.44 11.35
C ASN A 86 -3.32 23.49 10.23
N ASN A 87 -4.39 23.67 9.46
CA ASN A 87 -4.46 24.60 8.32
C ASN A 87 -3.41 24.34 7.22
N ILE A 88 -2.97 23.09 7.07
CA ILE A 88 -2.02 22.67 6.04
C ILE A 88 -2.76 21.96 4.92
N MET A 89 -2.65 22.49 3.69
CA MET A 89 -3.09 21.79 2.48
C MET A 89 -1.93 21.00 1.86
N TYR A 90 -2.05 19.67 1.80
CA TYR A 90 -1.01 18.80 1.20
C TYR A 90 -0.85 18.99 -0.32
N ARG A 91 -1.96 19.26 -1.03
CA ARG A 91 -2.09 19.58 -2.47
C ARG A 91 -1.68 18.49 -3.49
N ASP A 92 -0.73 17.63 -3.19
CA ASP A 92 -0.23 16.60 -4.11
C ASP A 92 -0.47 15.18 -3.55
N LEU A 93 -1.73 14.91 -3.18
CA LEU A 93 -2.12 13.60 -2.67
C LEU A 93 -2.17 12.59 -3.82
N LYS A 94 -1.14 11.75 -3.89
CA LYS A 94 -1.06 10.64 -4.85
C LYS A 94 -0.27 9.47 -4.25
N PRO A 95 -0.48 8.23 -4.75
CA PRO A 95 0.15 7.05 -4.16
C PRO A 95 1.68 7.09 -4.11
N THR A 96 2.34 7.70 -5.10
CA THR A 96 3.81 7.84 -5.13
C THR A 96 4.37 8.76 -4.05
N ASN A 97 3.53 9.56 -3.40
CA ASN A 97 3.93 10.50 -2.36
C ASN A 97 3.63 9.96 -0.94
N ILE A 98 3.18 8.71 -0.83
CA ILE A 98 2.85 8.08 0.45
C ILE A 98 3.84 6.95 0.68
N GLY A 99 4.72 7.10 1.67
CA GLY A 99 5.65 6.07 2.10
C GLY A 99 4.97 5.05 3.03
N ILE A 100 5.39 3.79 2.92
CA ILE A 100 5.00 2.70 3.80
C ILE A 100 6.26 2.23 4.54
N ASP A 101 6.17 2.20 5.86
CA ASP A 101 7.27 1.70 6.70
C ASP A 101 7.23 0.17 6.83
N HIS A 102 8.14 -0.37 7.64
CA HIS A 102 8.23 -1.81 7.89
C HIS A 102 7.04 -2.40 8.67
N THR A 103 6.21 -1.56 9.31
CA THR A 103 5.02 -1.97 10.07
C THR A 103 3.76 -2.06 9.20
N GLY A 104 3.80 -1.48 7.99
CA GLY A 104 2.68 -1.46 7.04
C GLY A 104 1.64 -0.40 7.36
#